data_AF-A0A949P797-F1
#
_entry.id   AF-A0A949P797-F1
#
_cell.length_a   1.000
_cell.length_b   1.000
_cell.length_c   1.000
_cell.angle_alpha   90.00
_cell.angle_beta   90.00
_cell.angle_gamma   90.00
#
_symmetry.space_group_name_H-M   'P 1'
#
loop_
_entity.id
_entity.type
_entity.pdbx_description
1 polymer ?
#
loop_
_entity_poly.entity_id
_entity_poly.type
_entity_poly.pdbx_seq_one_letter_code
_entity_poly.pdbx_strand_id
1 'polypeptide(L)'
;MSAVSTTARSVPTGTGSDARSTRSLAPIVIAVSPGSPAADVGLLQGDEIVRVNGDVPRDIIEWQLATDEADIEIDVLRGGLELGFLVEKRAGESLGIEVSSAVFDRVRTCDNHCEFCFIYQLPKGMRRSLYLKDDDYR
;
A
#
# COMPACT_ATOMS: atom_id res chain seq x y z
N MET A 1 -29.62 -3.55 -7.50
CA MET A 1 -28.79 -4.67 -7.99
C MET A 1 -27.62 -4.02 -8.71
N SER A 2 -26.57 -3.65 -7.98
CA SER A 2 -25.35 -3.12 -8.61
C SER A 2 -24.62 -4.29 -9.27
N ALA A 3 -24.29 -4.12 -10.55
CA ALA A 3 -23.57 -5.11 -11.32
C ALA A 3 -22.09 -5.04 -10.90
N VAL A 4 -21.64 -6.05 -10.17
CA VAL A 4 -20.21 -6.25 -9.89
C VAL A 4 -19.51 -6.50 -11.22
N SER A 5 -18.75 -5.51 -11.70
CA SER A 5 -18.01 -5.63 -12.96
C SER A 5 -16.53 -5.86 -12.66
N THR A 6 -16.16 -7.12 -12.47
CA THR A 6 -14.75 -7.53 -12.50
C THR A 6 -14.29 -7.60 -13.96
N THR A 7 -13.24 -6.87 -14.31
CA THR A 7 -12.62 -7.01 -15.64
C THR A 7 -11.24 -7.63 -15.50
N ALA A 8 -11.07 -8.81 -16.08
CA ALA A 8 -9.75 -9.39 -16.29
C ALA A 8 -9.11 -8.68 -17.49
N ARG A 9 -8.14 -7.79 -17.24
CA ARG A 9 -7.29 -7.25 -18.30
C ARG A 9 -6.04 -8.10 -18.41
N SER A 10 -5.89 -8.82 -19.53
CA SER A 10 -4.60 -9.41 -19.91
C SER A 10 -3.69 -8.33 -20.49
N VAL A 11 -2.55 -8.05 -19.85
CA VAL A 11 -1.53 -7.16 -20.39
C VAL A 11 -0.60 -7.96 -21.32
N PRO A 12 -0.27 -7.46 -22.53
CA PRO A 12 0.78 -8.05 -23.34
C PRO A 12 2.13 -7.86 -22.64
N THR A 13 2.92 -8.92 -22.52
CA THR A 13 4.26 -8.88 -21.92
C THR A 13 5.15 -7.92 -22.72
N GLY A 14 5.25 -6.67 -22.27
CA GLY A 14 6.05 -5.63 -22.92
C GLY A 14 7.54 -5.93 -22.78
N THR A 15 8.19 -6.23 -23.89
CA THR A 15 9.64 -6.24 -24.07
C THR A 15 10.20 -4.81 -24.04
N GLY A 16 11.10 -4.47 -23.12
CA GLY A 16 11.96 -3.28 -23.26
C GLY A 16 12.47 -2.62 -21.97
N SER A 17 13.71 -2.95 -21.62
CA SER A 17 14.79 -2.20 -20.93
C SER A 17 14.54 -1.33 -19.68
N ASP A 18 15.31 -1.66 -18.64
CA ASP A 18 15.85 -0.81 -17.57
C ASP A 18 14.89 -0.15 -16.57
N ALA A 19 14.47 -0.93 -15.58
CA ALA A 19 14.24 -0.43 -14.22
C ALA A 19 14.83 -1.42 -13.22
N ARG A 20 15.99 -1.07 -12.67
CA ARG A 20 16.70 -1.83 -11.65
C ARG A 20 15.88 -1.82 -10.34
N SER A 21 14.99 -2.81 -10.21
CA SER A 21 14.44 -3.39 -8.98
C SER A 21 14.57 -2.56 -7.69
N THR A 22 13.77 -1.51 -7.55
CA THR A 22 13.11 -1.22 -6.28
C THR A 22 11.71 -1.79 -6.39
N ARG A 23 11.55 -3.09 -6.15
CA ARG A 23 10.23 -3.61 -5.80
C ARG A 23 9.91 -3.03 -4.43
N SER A 24 9.29 -1.85 -4.42
CA SER A 24 8.43 -1.44 -3.31
C SER A 24 7.55 -2.65 -3.03
N LEU A 25 7.66 -3.21 -1.83
CA LEU A 25 6.81 -4.34 -1.45
C LEU A 25 5.37 -3.85 -1.58
N ALA A 26 4.59 -4.44 -2.47
CA ALA A 26 3.19 -4.06 -2.61
C ALA A 26 2.39 -4.61 -1.42
N PRO A 27 1.31 -3.92 -1.00
CA PRO A 27 0.46 -4.43 0.07
C PRO A 27 -0.20 -5.74 -0.30
N ILE A 28 -0.11 -6.70 0.61
CA ILE A 28 -0.82 -7.97 0.49
C ILE A 28 -2.10 -7.86 1.30
N VAL A 29 -3.23 -8.21 0.70
CA VAL A 29 -4.51 -8.33 1.41
C VAL A 29 -4.40 -9.46 2.43
N ILE A 30 -4.45 -9.14 3.72
CA ILE A 30 -4.38 -10.11 4.80
C ILE A 30 -5.76 -10.58 5.26
N ALA A 31 -6.79 -9.75 5.09
CA ALA A 31 -8.17 -10.12 5.33
C ALA A 31 -9.14 -9.29 4.48
N VAL A 32 -10.30 -9.87 4.18
CA VAL A 32 -11.44 -9.19 3.57
C VAL A 32 -12.66 -9.43 4.46
N SER A 33 -13.29 -8.35 4.91
CA SER A 33 -14.48 -8.39 5.75
C SER A 33 -15.68 -8.94 4.97
N PRO A 34 -16.41 -9.95 5.49
CA PRO A 34 -17.61 -10.46 4.83
C PRO A 34 -18.68 -9.37 4.63
N GLY A 35 -19.29 -9.32 3.45
CA GLY A 35 -20.32 -8.32 3.11
C GLY A 35 -19.80 -6.89 2.99
N SER A 36 -18.48 -6.71 2.87
CA SER A 36 -17.87 -5.42 2.54
C SER A 36 -17.89 -5.16 1.04
N PRO A 37 -17.72 -3.88 0.61
CA PRO A 37 -17.62 -3.55 -0.81
C PRO A 37 -16.52 -4.37 -1.53
N ALA A 38 -15.39 -4.63 -0.87
CA ALA A 38 -14.33 -5.46 -1.41
C ALA A 38 -14.74 -6.94 -1.60
N ALA A 39 -15.48 -7.50 -0.64
CA ALA A 39 -15.98 -8.87 -0.75
C ALA A 39 -16.98 -9.00 -1.90
N ASP A 40 -17.85 -8.00 -2.07
CA ASP A 40 -18.87 -7.98 -3.11
C ASP A 40 -18.26 -8.01 -4.52
N VAL A 41 -17.10 -7.37 -4.71
CA VAL A 41 -16.37 -7.39 -5.99
C VAL A 41 -15.47 -8.61 -6.20
N GLY A 42 -15.29 -9.44 -5.18
CA GLY A 42 -14.47 -10.65 -5.27
C GLY A 42 -12.98 -10.43 -5.03
N LEU A 43 -12.60 -9.40 -4.28
CA LEU A 43 -11.25 -9.28 -3.71
C LEU A 43 -11.05 -10.35 -2.63
N LEU A 44 -9.85 -10.90 -2.55
CA LEU A 44 -9.53 -12.05 -1.72
C LEU A 44 -8.26 -11.83 -0.90
N GLN A 45 -8.16 -12.58 0.20
CA GLN A 45 -6.91 -12.73 0.93
C GLN A 45 -5.80 -13.25 0.00
N GLY A 46 -4.63 -12.62 0.09
CA GLY A 46 -3.45 -12.96 -0.72
C GLY A 46 -3.35 -12.17 -2.03
N ASP A 47 -4.34 -11.34 -2.37
CA ASP A 47 -4.21 -10.38 -3.47
C ASP A 47 -3.10 -9.37 -3.16
N GLU A 48 -2.23 -9.11 -4.13
CA GLU A 48 -1.21 -8.07 -4.05
C GLU A 48 -1.75 -6.79 -4.70
N ILE A 49 -1.91 -5.71 -3.93
CA ILE A 49 -2.42 -4.43 -4.41
C ILE A 49 -1.37 -3.75 -5.28
N VAL A 50 -1.66 -3.60 -6.57
CA VAL A 50 -0.74 -2.97 -7.53
C VAL A 50 -1.04 -1.48 -7.68
N ARG A 51 -2.33 -1.12 -7.82
CA ARG A 51 -2.78 0.28 -7.91
C ARG A 51 -4.11 0.49 -7.22
N VAL A 52 -4.33 1.71 -6.75
CA VAL A 52 -5.63 2.24 -6.35
C VAL A 52 -5.82 3.58 -7.07
N ASN A 53 -6.90 3.71 -7.84
CA ASN A 53 -7.20 4.88 -8.68
C ASN A 53 -6.04 5.29 -9.61
N GLY A 54 -5.27 4.31 -10.08
CA GLY A 54 -4.11 4.52 -10.96
C GLY A 54 -2.77 4.79 -10.26
N ASP A 55 -2.78 5.00 -8.94
CA ASP A 55 -1.57 5.26 -8.16
C ASP A 55 -1.12 4.03 -7.36
N VAL A 56 0.20 3.91 -7.13
CA VAL A 56 0.79 2.82 -6.34
C VAL A 56 0.94 3.29 -4.89
N PRO A 57 0.14 2.80 -3.93
CA PRO A 57 0.26 3.20 -2.54
C PRO A 57 1.60 2.73 -1.96
N ARG A 58 2.39 3.66 -1.43
CA ARG A 58 3.75 3.42 -0.91
C ARG A 58 3.78 3.11 0.58
N ASP A 59 2.73 3.48 1.30
CA ASP A 59 2.58 3.22 2.72
C ASP A 59 1.10 3.10 3.13
N ILE A 60 0.85 2.92 4.43
CA ILE A 60 -0.49 2.73 4.96
C ILE A 60 -1.33 4.01 4.90
N ILE A 61 -0.70 5.19 4.94
CA ILE A 61 -1.38 6.48 4.91
C ILE A 61 -1.89 6.73 3.50
N GLU A 62 -1.05 6.50 2.48
CA GLU A 62 -1.46 6.59 1.08
C GLU A 62 -2.56 5.58 0.75
N TRP A 63 -2.45 4.34 1.25
CA TRP A 63 -3.52 3.36 1.13
C TRP A 63 -4.84 3.86 1.74
N GLN A 64 -4.80 4.40 2.97
CA GLN A 64 -6.00 4.91 3.63
C GLN A 64 -6.61 6.11 2.88
N LEU A 65 -5.78 7.05 2.42
CA LEU A 65 -6.25 8.20 1.64
C LEU A 65 -6.88 7.76 0.32
N ALA A 66 -6.20 6.90 -0.44
CA ALA A 66 -6.69 6.42 -1.73
C ALA A 66 -7.99 5.61 -1.62
N THR A 67 -8.20 4.93 -0.49
CA THR A 67 -9.41 4.12 -0.26
C THR A 67 -10.53 4.87 0.47
N ASP A 68 -10.33 6.12 0.89
CA ASP A 68 -11.36 6.94 1.53
C ASP A 68 -12.38 7.50 0.51
N GLU A 69 -11.97 7.65 -0.76
CA GLU A 69 -12.80 8.18 -1.84
C GLU A 69 -14.05 7.31 -2.16
N ALA A 70 -15.02 7.90 -2.87
CA ALA A 70 -16.14 7.15 -3.41
C ALA A 70 -15.71 6.44 -4.71
N ASP A 71 -16.32 5.29 -4.99
CA ASP A 71 -16.14 4.51 -6.24
C ASP A 71 -14.67 4.35 -6.66
N ILE A 72 -14.02 3.32 -6.14
CA ILE A 72 -12.57 3.14 -6.31
C ILE A 72 -12.24 2.09 -7.38
N GLU A 73 -11.17 2.31 -8.14
CA GLU A 73 -10.59 1.32 -9.05
C GLU A 73 -9.37 0.68 -8.37
N ILE A 74 -9.35 -0.64 -8.27
CA ILE A 74 -8.26 -1.41 -7.66
C ILE A 74 -7.72 -2.42 -8.66
N ASP A 75 -6.41 -2.33 -8.92
CA ASP A 75 -5.66 -3.34 -9.64
C ASP A 75 -4.94 -4.24 -8.63
N VAL A 76 -5.09 -5.55 -8.77
CA VAL A 76 -4.37 -6.55 -7.96
C VAL A 76 -3.65 -7.57 -8.81
N LEU A 77 -2.57 -8.14 -8.28
CA LEU A 77 -1.92 -9.32 -8.82
C LEU A 77 -2.37 -10.56 -8.03
N ARG A 78 -3.01 -11.51 -8.72
CA ARG A 78 -3.46 -12.79 -8.15
C ARG A 78 -2.89 -13.94 -8.97
N GLY A 79 -1.97 -14.72 -8.39
CA GLY A 79 -1.36 -15.85 -9.08
C GLY A 79 -0.62 -15.48 -10.37
N GLY A 80 -0.08 -14.25 -10.45
CA GLY A 80 0.61 -13.72 -11.63
C GLY A 80 -0.30 -13.10 -12.69
N LEU A 81 -1.61 -13.01 -12.44
CA LEU A 81 -2.57 -12.32 -13.30
C LEU A 81 -2.96 -10.98 -12.67
N GLU A 82 -2.88 -9.90 -13.46
CA GLU A 82 -3.38 -8.58 -13.06
C GLU A 82 -4.90 -8.55 -13.28
N LEU A 83 -5.64 -8.17 -12.24
CA LEU A 83 -7.10 -8.12 -12.21
C LEU A 83 -7.54 -6.72 -11.77
N GLY A 84 -8.47 -6.12 -12.52
CA GLY A 84 -9.03 -4.80 -12.20
C GLY A 84 -10.45 -4.91 -11.65
N PHE A 85 -10.70 -4.22 -10.55
CA PHE A 85 -11.99 -4.17 -9.86
C PHE A 85 -12.46 -2.72 -9.72
N LEU A 86 -13.72 -2.47 -10.09
CA LEU A 86 -14.41 -1.24 -9.74
C LEU A 86 -15.27 -1.51 -8.50
N VAL A 87 -15.00 -0.80 -7.41
CA VAL A 87 -15.68 -0.98 -6.12
C VAL A 87 -16.57 0.22 -5.83
N GLU A 88 -17.87 0.03 -6.00
CA GLU A 88 -18.86 1.05 -5.64
C GLU A 88 -18.97 1.17 -4.11
N LYS A 89 -18.73 2.38 -3.59
CA LYS A 89 -18.88 2.69 -2.15
C LYS A 89 -19.02 4.18 -1.93
N ARG A 90 -19.48 4.58 -0.74
CA ARG A 90 -19.52 6.00 -0.36
C ARG A 90 -18.14 6.49 0.07
N ALA A 91 -17.90 7.79 -0.06
CA ALA A 91 -16.73 8.42 0.56
C ALA A 91 -16.80 8.23 2.09
N GLY A 92 -15.67 7.90 2.72
CA GLY A 92 -15.57 7.57 4.15
C GLY A 92 -16.10 6.18 4.54
N GLU A 93 -16.73 5.44 3.62
CA GLU A 93 -17.12 4.05 3.87
C GLU A 93 -15.90 3.14 3.80
N SER A 94 -15.79 2.22 4.77
CA SER A 94 -14.69 1.26 4.77
C SER A 94 -14.77 0.33 3.55
N LEU A 95 -13.65 0.18 2.85
CA LEU A 95 -13.51 -0.83 1.80
C LEU A 95 -13.65 -2.27 2.33
N GLY A 96 -13.35 -2.48 3.62
CA GLY A 96 -13.36 -3.80 4.25
C GLY A 96 -12.16 -4.67 3.93
N ILE A 97 -11.03 -4.06 3.54
CA ILE A 97 -9.75 -4.74 3.33
C ILE A 97 -8.80 -4.40 4.47
N GLU A 98 -8.14 -5.44 4.98
CA GLU A 98 -6.96 -5.30 5.81
C GLU A 98 -5.75 -5.66 4.95
N VAL A 99 -4.73 -4.77 4.91
CA VAL A 99 -3.48 -5.00 4.18
C VAL A 99 -2.32 -5.25 5.15
N SER A 100 -1.35 -6.06 4.73
CA SER A 100 -0.10 -6.27 5.45
C SER A 100 0.54 -4.92 5.76
N SER A 101 1.02 -4.73 7.00
CA SER A 101 1.54 -3.43 7.47
C SER A 101 2.50 -2.82 6.46
N ALA A 102 2.08 -1.71 5.86
CA ALA A 102 2.75 -0.99 4.80
C ALA A 102 3.88 -0.08 5.34
N VAL A 103 4.68 -0.60 6.27
CA VAL A 103 6.02 -0.05 6.54
C VAL A 103 6.92 -0.65 5.45
N PHE A 104 6.67 -0.25 4.20
CA PHE A 104 7.38 -0.79 3.03
C PHE A 104 8.78 -0.23 2.87
N ASP A 105 9.11 0.82 3.63
CA ASP A 105 10.48 1.22 3.86
C ASP A 105 10.87 0.81 5.27
N ARG A 106 12.05 0.21 5.42
CA ARG A 106 12.72 0.20 6.73
C ARG A 106 12.67 1.63 7.28
N VAL A 107 12.65 1.82 8.60
CA VAL A 107 12.82 3.15 9.24
C VAL A 107 13.85 3.93 8.42
N ARG A 108 13.39 4.97 7.72
CA ARG A 108 14.28 5.75 6.86
C ARG A 108 15.25 6.41 7.80
N THR A 109 16.53 6.13 7.63
CA THR A 109 17.51 6.66 8.55
C THR A 109 17.99 8.02 8.08
N CYS A 110 17.77 9.05 8.89
CA CYS A 110 18.22 10.40 8.60
C CYS A 110 19.76 10.50 8.71
N ASP A 111 20.44 10.98 7.67
CA ASP A 111 21.89 11.26 7.69
C ASP A 111 22.21 12.77 7.77
N ASN A 112 21.20 13.59 8.07
CA ASN A 112 21.41 15.01 8.27
C ASN A 112 22.22 15.25 9.55
N HIS A 113 23.15 16.20 9.45
CA HIS A 113 24.02 16.62 10.55
C HIS A 113 23.53 17.94 11.13
N CYS A 114 22.24 17.99 11.48
CA CYS A 114 21.61 19.17 12.05
C CYS A 114 22.22 19.49 13.41
N GLU A 115 22.53 20.76 13.66
CA GLU A 115 23.01 21.23 14.97
C GLU A 115 21.99 20.95 16.10
N PHE A 116 20.70 20.83 15.74
CA PHE A 116 19.59 20.53 16.64
C PHE A 116 19.17 19.05 16.67
N CYS A 117 20.02 18.13 16.22
CA CYS A 117 19.67 16.70 16.20
C CYS A 117 19.59 16.14 17.63
N PHE A 118 18.38 15.82 18.10
CA PHE A 118 18.14 15.27 19.44
C PHE A 118 18.85 13.93 19.68
N ILE A 119 19.05 13.12 18.64
CA ILE A 119 19.76 11.84 18.74
C ILE A 119 21.23 12.07 19.14
N TYR A 120 21.87 13.14 18.66
CA TYR A 120 23.24 13.50 19.07
C TYR A 120 23.32 14.01 20.51
N GLN A 121 22.22 14.48 21.08
CA GLN A 121 22.14 14.94 22.47
C GLN A 121 21.88 13.81 23.47
N LEU A 122 21.64 12.57 23.01
CA LEU A 122 21.38 11.45 23.89
C LEU A 122 22.63 11.02 24.68
N PRO A 123 22.53 10.79 26.01
CA PRO A 123 23.61 10.23 26.81
C PRO A 123 24.05 8.85 26.31
N LYS A 124 25.30 8.47 26.54
CA LYS A 124 25.83 7.13 26.19
C LYS A 124 25.24 6.04 27.10
N GLY A 125 25.14 4.82 26.58
CA GLY A 125 24.74 3.62 27.35
C GLY A 125 23.23 3.35 27.39
N MET A 126 22.43 4.08 26.62
CA MET A 126 20.99 3.83 26.48
C MET A 126 20.70 2.63 25.56
N ARG A 127 19.43 2.24 25.46
CA ARG A 127 18.97 1.19 24.55
C ARG A 127 19.34 1.54 23.11
N ARG A 128 19.88 0.55 22.37
CA ARG A 128 20.37 0.75 20.99
C ARG A 128 19.35 1.37 20.04
N SER A 129 18.07 1.03 20.19
CA SER A 129 16.99 1.55 19.36
C SER A 129 16.79 3.07 19.50
N LEU A 130 17.22 3.69 20.60
CA LEU A 130 17.11 5.14 20.80
C LEU A 130 18.14 5.95 20.01
N TYR A 131 19.21 5.30 19.53
CA TYR A 131 20.23 5.96 18.70
C TYR A 131 19.96 5.83 17.20
N LEU A 132 18.85 5.18 16.82
CA LEU A 132 18.40 5.16 15.43
C LEU A 132 17.87 6.54 15.08
N LYS A 133 18.46 7.18 14.07
CA LYS A 133 17.99 8.45 13.54
C LYS A 133 16.84 8.17 12.59
N ASP A 134 15.60 8.37 13.03
CA ASP A 134 14.44 8.32 12.14
C ASP A 134 14.40 9.57 11.26
N ASP A 135 13.97 9.42 10.01
CA ASP A 135 13.74 10.49 9.04
C ASP A 135 12.23 10.70 8.93
N ASP A 136 11.68 11.41 9.92
CA ASP A 136 10.25 11.72 9.99
C ASP A 136 9.86 12.60 8.79
N TYR A 137 9.25 11.98 7.77
CA TYR A 137 8.64 12.68 6.64
C TYR A 137 7.53 13.60 7.16
N ARG A 138 7.44 14.82 6.65
CA ARG A 138 6.45 15.82 7.05
C ARG A 138 5.72 16.39 5.84
#